data_AF-L1LAR9-F1
#
_entry.id   AF-L1LAR9-F1
#
_cell.length_a   1.000
_cell.length_b   1.000
_cell.length_c   1.000
_cell.angle_alpha   90.00
_cell.angle_beta   90.00
_cell.angle_gamma   90.00
#
_symmetry.space_group_name_H-M   'P 1'
#
loop_
_entity.id
_entity.type
_entity.pdbx_description
1 polymer ?
#
loop_
_entity_poly.entity_id
_entity_poly.type
_entity_poly.pdbx_seq_one_letter_code
_entity_poly.pdbx_strand_id
1 'polypeptide(L)'
;MRLFSLLSITFLIGFCYCTPPNSKGDGDKATQQAVQPASVADLKSKADSTLFDVEEAEEGKLPVLRLTAKTGVTAGRLVFDGQTLWTCQGPNDACLSAILYFGESGPIAATYSVKGRKVFEGYRKFVDGKWTSVNKDGFNKLLEELKKDLGDAKKSDEDGKPVESPETPKEEVSTEATKDGSSTSQSTPITQSTEPKEEEYTPVVAGLKTVELDVADVDGNVFVVEESFSGGVPLKTVTPRDGHHISSVMDGEKELWKGLDKEHGQKVMIYYDGESPASVIVNFVKADGAKPWRYHNLKENKWNVVKKEDHEKRLEELKKKASENVPSPSGVIDISALDKGRFQPYEYDGVPTKMMVIGDVPLTKLVDGQEELWSSSEDEKCTYCTLHMRDEKPVLVYLETEGSSGKPYSIFLRDGATWKPTNSYSMELKKLKITPRSTTNFTLDISTRQDTDQCTVFEAPFYTVPTRFYFPRSGFHATDVAHERKSIWKGGNGERAFSVSLHPAENPTVLRIFARDINDVFESYYYQLNGNKWESVKGDDFRRIINNLKSH
;
A
#
# COMPACT_ATOMS: atom_id res chain seq x y z
N MET A 1 30.77 -6.82 34.99
CA MET A 1 30.07 -5.75 35.75
C MET A 1 29.84 -4.58 34.78
N ARG A 2 28.63 -3.99 34.78
CA ARG A 2 28.01 -3.09 33.77
C ARG A 2 27.39 -3.89 32.60
N LEU A 3 26.09 -4.22 32.54
CA LEU A 3 24.83 -3.61 33.00
C LEU A 3 24.45 -2.33 32.24
N PHE A 4 23.81 -2.50 31.08
CA PHE A 4 22.82 -1.62 30.43
C PHE A 4 21.90 -2.56 29.62
N SER A 5 20.83 -3.05 30.24
CA SER A 5 19.48 -2.48 30.27
C SER A 5 18.70 -2.71 28.97
N LEU A 6 17.78 -3.68 29.07
CA LEU A 6 16.57 -3.83 28.27
C LEU A 6 15.90 -2.48 27.98
N LEU A 7 15.42 -2.29 26.74
CA LEU A 7 14.08 -1.83 26.40
C LEU A 7 14.00 -1.60 24.88
N SER A 8 13.52 -2.60 24.16
CA SER A 8 12.95 -2.42 22.81
C SER A 8 11.82 -3.43 22.68
N ILE A 9 10.71 -3.13 23.36
CA ILE A 9 9.43 -3.80 23.14
C ILE A 9 8.86 -3.16 21.87
N THR A 10 9.14 -3.76 20.71
CA THR A 10 8.48 -3.40 19.46
C THR A 10 7.14 -4.11 19.39
N PHE A 11 6.09 -3.32 19.57
CA PHE A 11 4.69 -3.68 19.34
C PHE A 11 4.49 -4.14 17.89
N LEU A 12 4.15 -5.41 17.71
CA LEU A 12 3.62 -5.97 16.46
C LEU A 12 2.24 -6.55 16.79
N ILE A 13 1.19 -5.78 16.54
CA ILE A 13 -0.20 -6.24 16.70
C ILE A 13 -0.87 -6.16 15.33
N GLY A 14 -1.03 -7.35 14.73
CA GLY A 14 -2.03 -7.63 13.72
C GLY A 14 -2.92 -8.77 14.22
N PHE A 15 -4.22 -8.60 13.99
CA PHE A 15 -5.32 -9.57 14.08
C PHE A 15 -6.19 -9.59 15.35
N CYS A 16 -7.35 -8.96 15.21
CA CYS A 16 -8.70 -9.55 15.27
C CYS A 16 -8.90 -10.80 16.15
N TYR A 17 -9.68 -10.62 17.23
CA TYR A 17 -10.65 -11.59 17.72
C TYR A 17 -11.91 -10.86 18.20
N CYS A 18 -13.09 -11.42 17.91
CA CYS A 18 -14.30 -11.23 18.70
C CYS A 18 -15.06 -12.56 18.74
N THR A 19 -15.12 -13.16 19.92
CA THR A 19 -16.07 -14.21 20.32
C THR A 19 -17.45 -13.61 20.66
N PRO A 20 -18.57 -14.30 20.39
CA PRO A 20 -19.88 -14.03 20.97
C PRO A 20 -20.27 -15.02 22.12
N PRO A 21 -21.38 -14.78 22.86
CA PRO A 21 -21.43 -14.83 24.32
C PRO A 21 -22.33 -15.94 24.92
N ASN A 22 -22.22 -16.17 26.25
CA ASN A 22 -23.40 -16.35 27.11
C ASN A 22 -23.09 -16.40 28.62
N SER A 23 -23.78 -15.56 29.41
CA SER A 23 -24.61 -16.01 30.55
C SER A 23 -25.39 -14.84 31.16
N LYS A 24 -26.68 -15.08 31.41
CA LYS A 24 -27.70 -14.21 32.01
C LYS A 24 -27.36 -13.73 33.42
N GLY A 25 -27.96 -12.61 33.83
CA GLY A 25 -28.17 -12.25 35.24
C GLY A 25 -28.62 -10.81 35.46
N ASP A 26 -29.94 -10.63 35.64
CA ASP A 26 -30.73 -9.59 36.34
C ASP A 26 -30.40 -8.09 36.24
N GLY A 27 -31.49 -7.32 36.17
CA GLY A 27 -31.50 -5.92 35.78
C GLY A 27 -31.52 -4.91 36.91
N ASP A 28 -31.45 -3.64 36.51
CA ASP A 28 -32.08 -2.53 37.21
C ASP A 28 -32.26 -1.34 36.25
N LYS A 29 -33.40 -0.66 36.41
CA LYS A 29 -33.84 0.50 35.62
C LYS A 29 -32.95 1.72 35.89
N ALA A 30 -32.48 2.38 34.83
CA ALA A 30 -32.17 3.80 34.88
C ALA A 30 -32.54 4.48 33.56
N THR A 31 -33.43 5.46 33.68
CA THR A 31 -34.05 6.28 32.64
C THR A 31 -33.00 7.04 31.83
N GLN A 32 -32.98 6.87 30.50
CA GLN A 32 -32.26 7.77 29.60
C GLN A 32 -33.23 8.65 28.82
N GLN A 33 -32.97 9.94 28.92
CA GLN A 33 -33.71 11.06 28.36
C GLN A 33 -33.37 11.18 26.86
N ALA A 34 -34.40 11.18 26.00
CA ALA A 34 -34.23 11.33 24.56
C ALA A 34 -33.75 12.75 24.20
N VAL A 35 -32.64 12.85 23.47
CA VAL A 35 -32.13 14.09 22.88
C VAL A 35 -32.48 14.08 21.38
N GLN A 36 -33.10 15.15 20.91
CA GLN A 36 -33.47 15.36 19.50
C GLN A 36 -32.20 15.53 18.62
N PRO A 37 -32.22 15.10 17.34
CA PRO A 37 -31.05 15.20 16.46
C PRO A 37 -30.75 16.66 16.09
N ALA A 38 -29.48 17.05 16.22
CA ALA A 38 -28.99 18.39 15.89
C ALA A 38 -29.03 18.66 14.38
N SER A 39 -29.28 19.91 13.99
CA SER A 39 -29.35 20.31 12.59
C SER A 39 -27.95 20.38 11.96
N VAL A 40 -27.85 20.13 10.65
CA VAL A 40 -26.59 20.00 9.90
C VAL A 40 -25.69 21.25 9.98
N ALA A 41 -26.28 22.44 10.07
CA ALA A 41 -25.53 23.70 10.22
C ALA A 41 -24.80 23.83 11.58
N ASP A 42 -25.24 23.09 12.61
CA ASP A 42 -24.67 23.14 13.95
C ASP A 42 -23.38 22.32 14.09
N LEU A 43 -23.05 21.45 13.12
CA LEU A 43 -21.87 20.59 13.20
C LEU A 43 -20.60 21.27 12.67
N LYS A 44 -20.70 22.05 11.59
CA LYS A 44 -19.57 22.82 11.04
C LYS A 44 -19.06 23.89 11.99
N SER A 45 -19.96 24.56 12.71
CA SER A 45 -19.60 25.63 13.67
C SER A 45 -18.85 25.11 14.90
N LYS A 46 -18.87 23.79 15.15
CA LYS A 46 -18.16 23.12 16.25
C LYS A 46 -16.70 22.80 15.94
N ALA A 47 -16.26 22.95 14.70
CA ALA A 47 -14.87 22.81 14.28
C ALA A 47 -14.18 24.17 14.20
N ASP A 48 -12.86 24.21 14.45
CA ASP A 48 -12.09 25.45 14.36
C ASP A 48 -11.86 25.86 12.88
N SER A 49 -12.78 26.67 12.36
CA SER A 49 -12.75 27.16 10.99
C SER A 49 -11.61 28.16 10.71
N THR A 50 -10.87 28.60 11.74
CA THR A 50 -9.66 29.41 11.54
C THR A 50 -8.46 28.54 11.12
N LEU A 51 -8.45 27.28 11.57
CA LEU A 51 -7.37 26.32 11.28
C LEU A 51 -7.69 25.37 10.13
N PHE A 52 -8.96 25.03 9.93
CA PHE A 52 -9.38 24.02 8.97
C PHE A 52 -10.45 24.53 7.99
N ASP A 53 -10.34 24.07 6.74
CA ASP A 53 -11.47 24.02 5.82
C ASP A 53 -12.33 22.81 6.18
N VAL A 54 -13.64 23.03 6.34
CA VAL A 54 -14.57 22.02 6.86
C VAL A 54 -15.62 21.69 5.79
N GLU A 55 -15.66 20.42 5.39
CA GLU A 55 -16.57 19.88 4.38
C GLU A 55 -17.44 18.79 4.98
N GLU A 56 -18.74 18.83 4.69
CA GLU A 56 -19.64 17.70 4.97
C GLU A 56 -19.59 16.74 3.80
N ALA A 57 -19.47 15.46 4.11
CA ALA A 57 -19.49 14.40 3.11
C ALA A 57 -20.19 13.16 3.68
N GLU A 58 -20.34 12.15 2.83
CA GLU A 58 -20.75 10.81 3.23
C GLU A 58 -19.69 9.79 2.79
N GLU A 59 -19.28 8.91 3.70
CA GLU A 59 -18.43 7.77 3.38
C GLU A 59 -19.26 6.49 3.44
N GLY A 60 -19.71 6.02 2.26
CA GLY A 60 -20.66 4.92 2.14
C GLY A 60 -22.07 5.36 2.52
N LYS A 61 -22.45 5.18 3.79
CA LYS A 61 -23.73 5.63 4.37
C LYS A 61 -23.54 6.39 5.69
N LEU A 62 -22.29 6.69 6.05
CA LEU A 62 -21.95 7.37 7.29
C LEU A 62 -21.81 8.87 7.01
N PRO A 63 -22.56 9.74 7.72
CA PRO A 63 -22.31 11.17 7.70
C PRO A 63 -20.93 11.46 8.28
N VAL A 64 -20.13 12.26 7.56
CA VAL A 64 -18.80 12.66 8.00
C VAL A 64 -18.55 14.16 7.86
N LEU A 65 -17.67 14.69 8.70
CA LEU A 65 -17.04 15.99 8.51
C LEU A 65 -15.57 15.79 8.19
N ARG A 66 -15.14 16.26 7.01
CA ARG A 66 -13.74 16.34 6.60
C ARG A 66 -13.18 17.70 6.97
N LEU A 67 -12.05 17.69 7.67
CA LEU A 67 -11.29 18.87 8.05
C LEU A 67 -9.95 18.80 7.33
N THR A 68 -9.60 19.86 6.61
CA THR A 68 -8.30 20.00 5.94
C THR A 68 -7.60 21.24 6.45
N ALA A 69 -6.36 21.12 6.91
CA ALA A 69 -5.63 22.27 7.43
C ALA A 69 -5.41 23.31 6.32
N LYS A 70 -5.72 24.57 6.61
CA LYS A 70 -5.58 25.65 5.63
C LYS A 70 -4.12 25.85 5.23
N THR A 71 -3.89 26.28 4.00
CA THR A 71 -2.53 26.59 3.51
C THR A 71 -1.93 27.75 4.31
N GLY A 72 -0.74 27.56 4.86
CA GLY A 72 0.00 28.59 5.59
C GLY A 72 -0.32 28.72 7.08
N VAL A 73 -1.21 27.89 7.64
CA VAL A 73 -1.45 27.81 9.10
C VAL A 73 -0.84 26.54 9.69
N THR A 74 -0.38 26.62 10.94
CA THR A 74 0.11 25.47 11.69
C THR A 74 -0.95 25.04 12.71
N ALA A 75 -1.71 24.00 12.38
CA ALA A 75 -2.77 23.50 13.26
C ALA A 75 -2.19 22.63 14.39
N GLY A 76 -1.66 23.26 15.44
CA GLY A 76 -1.08 22.56 16.60
C GLY A 76 -2.11 21.85 17.50
N ARG A 77 -3.41 22.03 17.26
CA ARG A 77 -4.49 21.38 18.00
C ARG A 77 -5.64 21.01 17.06
N LEU A 78 -6.30 19.89 17.36
CA LEU A 78 -7.54 19.46 16.73
C LEU A 78 -8.61 19.39 17.82
N VAL A 79 -9.61 20.28 17.73
CA VAL A 79 -10.70 20.42 18.69
C VAL A 79 -12.03 20.35 17.94
N PHE A 80 -12.99 19.62 18.50
CA PHE A 80 -14.36 19.56 18.00
C PHE A 80 -15.33 19.64 19.17
N ASP A 81 -16.31 20.55 19.10
CA ASP A 81 -17.34 20.77 20.13
C ASP A 81 -16.74 21.04 21.53
N GLY A 82 -15.67 21.83 21.57
CA GLY A 82 -14.92 22.14 22.79
C GLY A 82 -14.03 20.99 23.31
N GLN A 83 -14.14 19.79 22.74
CA GLN A 83 -13.35 18.63 23.14
C GLN A 83 -12.11 18.45 22.27
N THR A 84 -10.96 18.25 22.93
CA THR A 84 -9.68 18.06 22.24
C THR A 84 -9.54 16.62 21.75
N LEU A 85 -9.34 16.44 20.43
CA LEU A 85 -9.03 15.16 19.80
C LEU A 85 -7.52 14.90 19.79
N TRP A 86 -6.75 15.97 19.57
CA TRP A 86 -5.30 15.91 19.49
C TRP A 86 -4.64 17.27 19.78
N THR A 87 -3.44 17.23 20.35
CA THR A 87 -2.56 18.38 20.59
C THR A 87 -1.14 18.00 20.19
N CYS A 88 -0.41 18.95 19.59
CA CYS A 88 0.99 18.82 19.23
C CYS A 88 1.86 18.35 20.41
N GLN A 89 2.86 17.53 20.12
CA GLN A 89 3.81 17.02 21.12
C GLN A 89 5.17 17.72 21.01
N GLY A 90 5.44 18.39 19.87
CA GLY A 90 6.59 19.25 19.64
C GLY A 90 6.24 20.51 18.82
N PRO A 91 7.17 21.48 18.73
CA PRO A 91 6.94 22.79 18.12
C PRO A 91 6.71 22.74 16.59
N ASN A 92 7.11 21.66 15.94
CA ASN A 92 6.94 21.46 14.50
C ASN A 92 5.77 20.52 14.16
N ASP A 93 5.01 20.07 15.15
CA ASP A 93 3.90 19.15 14.91
C ASP A 93 2.65 19.92 14.45
N ALA A 94 2.00 19.46 13.38
CA ALA A 94 0.79 20.06 12.85
C ALA A 94 -0.22 19.00 12.42
N CYS A 95 -1.50 19.17 12.77
CA CYS A 95 -2.58 18.43 12.16
C CYS A 95 -2.73 18.86 10.69
N LEU A 96 -2.73 17.89 9.77
CA LEU A 96 -2.87 18.10 8.34
C LEU A 96 -4.33 17.93 7.89
N SER A 97 -5.02 16.95 8.46
CA SER A 97 -6.42 16.66 8.16
C SER A 97 -7.07 15.81 9.24
N ALA A 98 -8.40 15.81 9.28
CA ALA A 98 -9.20 14.91 10.11
C ALA A 98 -10.52 14.54 9.44
N ILE A 99 -11.08 13.39 9.79
CA ILE A 99 -12.43 12.98 9.40
C ILE A 99 -13.17 12.59 10.67
N LEU A 100 -14.29 13.25 10.98
CA LEU A 100 -15.18 12.88 12.07
C LEU A 100 -16.38 12.11 11.51
N TYR A 101 -16.73 11.00 12.15
CA TYR A 101 -17.84 10.12 11.79
C TYR A 101 -18.95 10.26 12.82
N PHE A 102 -20.18 10.41 12.33
CA PHE A 102 -21.36 10.68 13.16
C PHE A 102 -22.34 9.51 13.11
N GLY A 103 -22.90 9.19 14.28
CA GLY A 103 -24.12 8.41 14.42
C GLY A 103 -25.30 9.32 14.69
N GLU A 104 -26.47 8.74 14.93
CA GLU A 104 -27.72 9.49 15.15
C GLU A 104 -27.65 10.44 16.36
N SER A 105 -26.85 10.11 17.37
CA SER A 105 -26.72 10.89 18.61
C SER A 105 -25.49 11.81 18.67
N GLY A 106 -24.66 11.87 17.61
CA GLY A 106 -23.47 12.75 17.57
C GLY A 106 -22.18 12.07 17.11
N PRO A 107 -21.00 12.64 17.41
CA PRO A 107 -19.73 12.08 16.95
C PRO A 107 -19.45 10.74 17.62
N ILE A 108 -18.99 9.76 16.84
CA ILE A 108 -18.71 8.40 17.30
C ILE A 108 -17.24 8.07 17.12
N ALA A 109 -16.64 8.50 16.01
CA ALA A 109 -15.26 8.17 15.68
C ALA A 109 -14.57 9.33 14.97
N ALA A 110 -13.25 9.39 15.03
CA ALA A 110 -12.47 10.32 14.23
C ALA A 110 -11.14 9.73 13.77
N THR A 111 -10.73 10.04 12.55
CA THR A 111 -9.35 9.89 12.08
C THR A 111 -8.69 11.26 11.98
N TYR A 112 -7.37 11.31 12.15
CA TYR A 112 -6.61 12.53 11.87
C TYR A 112 -5.19 12.20 11.42
N SER A 113 -4.64 13.00 10.52
CA SER A 113 -3.26 12.93 10.07
C SER A 113 -2.49 14.11 10.63
N VAL A 114 -1.33 13.85 11.23
CA VAL A 114 -0.45 14.88 11.80
C VAL A 114 0.96 14.74 11.24
N LYS A 115 1.59 15.88 10.95
CA LYS A 115 2.99 16.00 10.56
C LYS A 115 3.81 16.26 11.81
N GLY A 116 4.73 15.36 12.15
CA GLY A 116 5.82 15.62 13.09
C GLY A 116 7.18 15.39 12.40
N ARG A 117 8.06 14.56 12.98
CA ARG A 117 9.28 14.08 12.27
C ARG A 117 8.97 13.20 11.05
N LYS A 118 7.82 12.52 11.10
CA LYS A 118 7.19 11.73 10.03
C LYS A 118 5.69 12.04 10.06
N VAL A 119 4.95 11.70 9.00
CA VAL A 119 3.48 11.81 9.00
C VAL A 119 2.90 10.60 9.75
N PHE A 120 1.94 10.84 10.64
CA PHE A 120 1.29 9.83 11.48
C PHE A 120 -0.23 9.98 11.42
N GLU A 121 -0.94 8.85 11.36
CA GLU A 121 -2.39 8.81 11.46
C GLU A 121 -2.84 8.33 12.85
N GLY A 122 -3.74 9.08 13.48
CA GLY A 122 -4.38 8.72 14.73
C GLY A 122 -5.85 8.38 14.56
N TYR A 123 -6.35 7.51 15.43
CA TYR A 123 -7.74 7.08 15.46
C TYR A 123 -8.31 7.31 16.86
N ARG A 124 -9.53 7.85 16.93
CA ARG A 124 -10.26 8.12 18.18
C ARG A 124 -11.65 7.53 18.11
N LYS A 125 -12.12 7.06 19.26
CA LYS A 125 -13.55 6.81 19.50
C LYS A 125 -14.08 7.83 20.50
N PHE A 126 -15.33 8.21 20.36
CA PHE A 126 -16.03 9.08 21.30
C PHE A 126 -16.89 8.22 22.24
N VAL A 127 -16.59 8.24 23.52
CA VAL A 127 -17.31 7.48 24.56
C VAL A 127 -17.45 8.37 25.78
N ASP A 128 -18.64 8.42 26.38
CA ASP A 128 -18.95 9.19 27.59
C ASP A 128 -18.52 10.67 27.52
N GLY A 129 -18.76 11.29 26.36
CA GLY A 129 -18.44 12.69 26.11
C GLY A 129 -16.96 12.98 25.90
N LYS A 130 -16.07 11.99 25.79
CA LYS A 130 -14.62 12.17 25.62
C LYS A 130 -14.05 11.38 24.45
N TRP A 131 -13.02 11.94 23.82
CA TRP A 131 -12.23 11.26 22.79
C TRP A 131 -11.16 10.38 23.42
N THR A 132 -11.22 9.08 23.13
CA THR A 132 -10.23 8.09 23.58
C THR A 132 -9.49 7.50 22.39
N SER A 133 -8.19 7.26 22.54
CA SER A 133 -7.38 6.66 21.48
C SER A 133 -7.80 5.21 21.25
N VAL A 134 -7.90 4.84 19.98
CA VAL A 134 -8.09 3.46 19.54
C VAL A 134 -7.04 3.12 18.50
N ASN A 135 -6.74 1.85 18.36
CA ASN A 135 -5.97 1.38 17.21
C ASN A 135 -6.88 1.31 15.97
N LYS A 136 -6.27 1.12 14.80
CA LYS A 136 -6.97 1.06 13.52
C LYS A 136 -8.03 -0.04 13.47
N ASP A 137 -7.75 -1.21 14.06
CA ASP A 137 -8.68 -2.33 14.11
C ASP A 137 -9.92 -2.00 14.96
N GLY A 138 -9.72 -1.39 16.14
CA GLY A 138 -10.81 -0.94 17.00
C GLY A 138 -11.64 0.17 16.35
N PHE A 139 -11.00 1.04 15.58
CA PHE A 139 -11.68 2.06 14.78
C PHE A 139 -12.52 1.46 13.64
N ASN A 140 -11.96 0.51 12.89
CA ASN A 140 -12.68 -0.17 11.81
C ASN A 140 -13.88 -0.95 12.35
N LYS A 141 -13.72 -1.65 13.47
CA LYS A 141 -14.81 -2.36 14.12
C LYS A 141 -15.95 -1.40 14.50
N LEU A 142 -15.61 -0.24 15.06
CA LEU A 142 -16.57 0.81 15.40
C LEU A 142 -17.33 1.34 14.18
N LEU A 143 -16.65 1.52 13.03
CA LEU A 143 -17.31 1.93 11.79
C LEU A 143 -18.25 0.85 11.22
N GLU A 144 -17.89 -0.43 11.32
CA GLU A 144 -18.75 -1.53 10.87
C GLU A 144 -19.99 -1.69 11.77
N GLU A 145 -19.83 -1.54 13.09
CA GLU A 145 -20.95 -1.48 14.04
C GLU A 145 -21.87 -0.29 13.69
N LEU A 146 -21.33 0.89 13.45
CA LEU A 146 -22.10 2.09 13.07
C LEU A 146 -22.87 1.91 11.75
N LYS A 147 -22.25 1.27 10.74
CA LYS A 147 -22.93 0.96 9.46
C LYS A 147 -24.05 -0.05 9.63
N LYS A 148 -23.90 -1.01 10.54
CA LYS A 148 -24.92 -2.01 10.83
C LYS A 148 -26.12 -1.36 11.52
N ASP A 149 -25.88 -0.54 12.54
CA ASP A 149 -26.94 0.15 13.29
C ASP A 149 -27.78 1.05 12.37
N LEU A 150 -27.13 1.81 11.48
CA LEU A 150 -27.82 2.62 10.46
C LEU A 150 -28.55 1.79 9.38
N GLY A 151 -28.12 0.55 9.16
CA GLY A 151 -28.76 -0.39 8.23
C GLY A 151 -29.98 -1.07 8.81
N ASP A 152 -29.97 -1.35 10.13
CA ASP A 152 -31.07 -1.95 10.86
C ASP A 152 -32.17 -0.92 11.20
N ALA A 153 -31.80 0.34 11.51
CA ALA A 153 -32.75 1.44 11.72
C ALA A 153 -33.62 1.74 10.49
N LYS A 154 -33.06 1.69 9.28
CA LYS A 154 -33.82 1.88 8.03
C LYS A 154 -34.75 0.73 7.68
N LYS A 155 -34.50 -0.49 8.19
CA LYS A 155 -35.42 -1.63 8.01
C LYS A 155 -36.61 -1.57 8.96
N SER A 156 -36.47 -0.97 10.13
CA SER A 156 -37.60 -0.75 11.05
C SER A 156 -38.57 0.33 10.57
N ASP A 157 -38.13 1.23 9.68
CA ASP A 157 -38.99 2.28 9.12
C ASP A 157 -39.87 1.79 7.94
N GLU A 158 -39.54 0.66 7.30
CA GLU A 158 -40.26 0.14 6.13
C GLU A 158 -41.49 -0.75 6.46
N ASP A 159 -41.67 -1.18 7.73
CA ASP A 159 -42.79 -2.05 8.15
C ASP A 159 -43.96 -1.33 8.87
N GLY A 160 -44.02 0.01 8.81
CA GLY A 160 -45.14 0.80 9.33
C GLY A 160 -46.14 1.23 8.24
N LYS A 161 -47.30 0.57 8.14
CA LYS A 161 -48.42 0.97 7.26
C LYS A 161 -48.96 2.38 7.63
N PRO A 162 -49.54 3.13 6.66
CA PRO A 162 -49.76 4.57 6.76
C PRO A 162 -51.00 4.92 7.57
N VAL A 163 -50.93 6.02 8.31
CA VAL A 163 -52.09 6.73 8.84
C VAL A 163 -52.14 8.12 8.20
N GLU A 164 -53.35 8.43 7.77
CA GLU A 164 -53.82 9.53 6.94
C GLU A 164 -53.69 10.92 7.60
N SER A 165 -53.58 11.94 6.75
CA SER A 165 -53.49 13.39 7.04
C SER A 165 -54.63 13.93 7.92
N PRO A 166 -54.50 15.17 8.44
CA PRO A 166 -55.27 16.24 7.79
C PRO A 166 -54.56 17.60 7.67
N GLU A 167 -55.26 18.45 6.93
CA GLU A 167 -54.87 19.64 6.16
C GLU A 167 -54.54 20.91 6.95
N THR A 168 -53.89 21.83 6.23
CA THR A 168 -53.62 23.27 6.44
C THR A 168 -54.78 24.11 7.03
N PRO A 169 -54.47 25.31 7.55
CA PRO A 169 -54.83 26.53 6.80
C PRO A 169 -53.69 27.53 6.56
N LYS A 170 -53.91 28.34 5.51
CA LYS A 170 -53.11 29.42 4.93
C LYS A 170 -53.31 30.79 5.63
N GLU A 171 -52.53 31.77 5.12
CA GLU A 171 -52.60 33.25 5.18
C GLU A 171 -51.45 33.89 5.99
N GLU A 172 -50.75 34.95 5.57
CA GLU A 172 -50.76 35.78 4.35
C GLU A 172 -49.47 36.64 4.25
N VAL A 173 -49.01 36.82 3.01
CA VAL A 173 -48.31 37.93 2.31
C VAL A 173 -47.79 39.14 3.14
N SER A 174 -46.51 39.55 2.98
CA SER A 174 -46.03 40.70 2.14
C SER A 174 -44.56 40.98 2.56
N THR A 175 -43.59 41.51 1.80
CA THR A 175 -43.40 42.03 0.43
C THR A 175 -41.87 42.19 0.22
N GLU A 176 -41.40 41.99 -1.03
CA GLU A 176 -40.36 42.73 -1.80
C GLU A 176 -39.39 43.72 -1.09
N ALA A 177 -38.13 43.96 -1.49
CA ALA A 177 -37.35 43.58 -2.67
C ALA A 177 -35.84 43.87 -2.46
N THR A 178 -35.03 43.11 -3.21
CA THR A 178 -33.75 43.41 -3.90
C THR A 178 -33.20 44.86 -3.86
N LYS A 179 -31.88 45.06 -3.64
CA LYS A 179 -30.83 45.08 -4.68
C LYS A 179 -29.43 45.50 -4.17
N ASP A 180 -28.43 44.87 -4.80
CA ASP A 180 -27.09 45.33 -5.19
C ASP A 180 -26.22 46.17 -4.24
N GLY A 181 -24.98 45.67 -4.08
CA GLY A 181 -23.91 46.35 -3.38
C GLY A 181 -23.14 47.36 -4.23
N SER A 182 -22.18 48.02 -3.57
CA SER A 182 -20.80 48.21 -4.02
C SER A 182 -20.07 49.16 -3.05
N SER A 183 -18.87 48.73 -2.64
CA SER A 183 -17.67 49.54 -2.37
C SER A 183 -17.75 50.74 -1.42
N THR A 184 -16.89 50.77 -0.39
CA THR A 184 -15.53 51.35 -0.49
C THR A 184 -14.82 51.31 0.86
N SER A 185 -13.54 50.96 0.78
CA SER A 185 -12.50 50.86 1.81
C SER A 185 -12.29 52.13 2.65
N GLN A 186 -11.79 51.96 3.87
CA GLN A 186 -10.74 52.82 4.42
C GLN A 186 -9.96 52.12 5.54
N SER A 187 -8.64 52.18 5.42
CA SER A 187 -7.61 51.62 6.29
C SER A 187 -6.69 52.73 6.79
N THR A 188 -6.18 52.61 8.03
CA THR A 188 -4.80 52.92 8.55
C THR A 188 -4.85 53.16 10.08
N PRO A 189 -3.75 53.06 10.88
CA PRO A 189 -2.33 53.22 10.50
C PRO A 189 -1.25 52.24 11.06
N ILE A 190 -0.23 52.11 10.20
CA ILE A 190 1.23 51.93 10.26
C ILE A 190 1.97 52.01 11.63
N THR A 191 3.01 51.17 11.81
CA THR A 191 4.36 51.59 12.29
C THR A 191 5.49 50.69 11.71
N GLN A 192 6.62 51.36 11.46
CA GLN A 192 7.87 51.08 10.70
C GLN A 192 8.71 49.83 11.03
N SER A 193 9.49 49.37 10.04
CA SER A 193 10.91 49.02 10.22
C SER A 193 11.70 49.08 8.89
N THR A 194 13.00 49.30 9.04
CA THR A 194 14.03 49.85 8.15
C THR A 194 14.63 48.90 7.10
N GLU A 195 15.08 49.49 5.99
CA GLU A 195 15.84 48.89 4.88
C GLU A 195 17.36 49.15 5.01
N PRO A 196 18.22 48.29 4.45
CA PRO A 196 19.49 48.75 3.88
C PRO A 196 19.70 48.38 2.40
N LYS A 197 20.30 49.36 1.72
CA LYS A 197 20.72 49.57 0.32
C LYS A 197 21.21 48.38 -0.53
N GLU A 198 20.77 48.40 -1.79
CA GLU A 198 21.31 47.71 -2.98
C GLU A 198 22.75 48.12 -3.32
N GLU A 199 23.59 47.11 -3.60
CA GLU A 199 24.76 47.23 -4.48
C GLU A 199 24.46 46.53 -5.80
N GLU A 200 24.74 47.24 -6.89
CA GLU A 200 24.45 46.91 -8.28
C GLU A 200 25.41 45.82 -8.79
N TYR A 201 24.94 44.57 -8.91
CA TYR A 201 25.64 43.52 -9.65
C TYR A 201 25.06 43.41 -11.05
N THR A 202 25.88 43.76 -12.05
CA THR A 202 25.62 43.42 -13.45
C THR A 202 25.67 41.90 -13.62
N PRO A 203 24.71 41.26 -14.31
CA PRO A 203 24.76 39.83 -14.53
C PRO A 203 25.85 39.53 -15.56
N VAL A 204 26.96 38.96 -15.10
CA VAL A 204 27.90 38.23 -15.97
C VAL A 204 27.13 37.07 -16.57
N VAL A 205 26.94 37.07 -17.89
CA VAL A 205 26.45 35.90 -18.62
C VAL A 205 27.47 34.79 -18.42
N ALA A 206 27.19 33.89 -17.48
CA ALA A 206 28.00 32.71 -17.24
C ALA A 206 27.97 31.86 -18.51
N GLY A 207 29.09 31.81 -19.22
CA GLY A 207 29.26 30.90 -20.35
C GLY A 207 29.08 29.47 -19.88
N LEU A 208 28.14 28.75 -20.49
CA LEU A 208 27.95 27.32 -20.28
C LEU A 208 29.27 26.59 -20.60
N LYS A 209 29.74 25.74 -19.69
CA LYS A 209 30.95 24.96 -19.90
C LYS A 209 30.64 23.77 -20.79
N THR A 210 31.29 23.68 -21.94
CA THR A 210 31.23 22.49 -22.80
C THR A 210 32.17 21.41 -22.28
N VAL A 211 31.68 20.18 -22.18
CA VAL A 211 32.43 19.04 -21.65
C VAL A 211 32.26 17.83 -22.54
N GLU A 212 33.30 17.00 -22.61
CA GLU A 212 33.28 15.70 -23.24
C GLU A 212 32.71 14.64 -22.29
N LEU A 213 31.85 13.77 -22.80
CA LEU A 213 31.33 12.61 -22.08
C LEU A 213 32.04 11.35 -22.59
N ASP A 214 32.77 10.63 -21.73
CA ASP A 214 33.19 9.25 -22.03
C ASP A 214 32.17 8.25 -21.48
N VAL A 215 31.62 7.39 -22.34
CA VAL A 215 30.64 6.37 -21.94
C VAL A 215 31.26 5.20 -21.19
N ALA A 216 32.59 5.04 -21.27
CA ALA A 216 33.34 4.05 -20.51
C ALA A 216 33.67 4.55 -19.08
N ASP A 217 33.82 5.86 -18.89
CA ASP A 217 34.15 6.49 -17.61
C ASP A 217 33.42 7.84 -17.44
N VAL A 218 32.23 7.80 -16.83
CA VAL A 218 31.38 8.99 -16.69
C VAL A 218 31.73 9.77 -15.41
N ASP A 219 32.20 11.01 -15.56
CA ASP A 219 32.47 11.90 -14.42
C ASP A 219 31.18 12.34 -13.71
N GLY A 220 30.90 11.74 -12.55
CA GLY A 220 29.72 12.02 -11.72
C GLY A 220 29.65 13.44 -11.12
N ASN A 221 30.75 14.21 -11.17
CA ASN A 221 30.75 15.62 -10.77
C ASN A 221 30.18 16.53 -11.85
N VAL A 222 30.26 16.11 -13.12
CA VAL A 222 29.77 16.86 -14.28
C VAL A 222 28.41 16.34 -14.73
N PHE A 223 28.19 15.03 -14.60
CA PHE A 223 26.99 14.36 -15.10
C PHE A 223 26.18 13.71 -13.99
N VAL A 224 24.86 13.70 -14.17
CA VAL A 224 23.93 12.83 -13.44
C VAL A 224 23.78 11.55 -14.25
N VAL A 225 24.00 10.41 -13.61
CA VAL A 225 23.86 9.08 -14.22
C VAL A 225 22.71 8.35 -13.54
N GLU A 226 21.74 7.93 -14.34
CA GLU A 226 20.63 7.08 -13.93
C GLU A 226 20.79 5.71 -14.58
N GLU A 227 20.86 4.64 -13.78
CA GLU A 227 20.95 3.27 -14.28
C GLU A 227 19.57 2.59 -14.27
N SER A 228 19.25 1.86 -15.32
CA SER A 228 17.94 1.26 -15.55
C SER A 228 18.05 0.06 -16.51
N PHE A 229 16.90 -0.50 -16.93
CA PHE A 229 16.84 -1.59 -17.91
C PHE A 229 15.77 -1.31 -18.96
N SER A 230 15.99 -1.76 -20.20
CA SER A 230 15.01 -1.73 -21.29
C SER A 230 14.78 -3.14 -21.84
N GLY A 231 13.71 -3.81 -21.40
CA GLY A 231 13.43 -5.19 -21.79
C GLY A 231 14.55 -6.17 -21.41
N GLY A 232 15.16 -5.98 -20.24
CA GLY A 232 16.30 -6.79 -19.76
C GLY A 232 17.68 -6.29 -20.19
N VAL A 233 17.76 -5.32 -21.11
CA VAL A 233 19.03 -4.71 -21.56
C VAL A 233 19.45 -3.61 -20.58
N PRO A 234 20.65 -3.65 -19.97
CA PRO A 234 21.11 -2.57 -19.10
C PRO A 234 21.21 -1.23 -19.85
N LEU A 235 20.77 -0.16 -19.20
CA LEU A 235 20.65 1.18 -19.78
C LEU A 235 21.17 2.23 -18.78
N LYS A 236 22.16 3.03 -19.19
CA LYS A 236 22.53 4.26 -18.48
C LYS A 236 21.98 5.48 -19.19
N THR A 237 21.37 6.38 -18.44
CA THR A 237 20.93 7.69 -18.90
C THR A 237 21.81 8.76 -18.26
N VAL A 238 22.49 9.53 -19.08
CA VAL A 238 23.45 10.56 -18.67
C VAL A 238 22.92 11.93 -19.05
N THR A 239 22.84 12.83 -18.06
CA THR A 239 22.38 14.21 -18.22
C THR A 239 23.43 15.15 -17.62
N PRO A 240 23.88 16.21 -18.32
CA PRO A 240 24.81 17.18 -17.74
C PRO A 240 24.14 17.95 -16.59
N ARG A 241 24.89 18.17 -15.51
CA ARG A 241 24.45 19.05 -14.40
C ARG A 241 24.36 20.50 -14.87
N ASP A 242 23.62 21.31 -14.12
CA ASP A 242 23.45 22.74 -14.40
C ASP A 242 24.79 23.44 -14.68
N GLY A 243 24.81 24.26 -15.72
CA GLY A 243 26.02 24.96 -16.17
C GLY A 243 26.92 24.18 -17.15
N HIS A 244 26.62 22.91 -17.45
CA HIS A 244 27.40 22.08 -18.36
C HIS A 244 26.62 21.66 -19.61
N HIS A 245 27.33 21.46 -20.70
CA HIS A 245 26.81 20.98 -21.98
C HIS A 245 27.72 19.92 -22.59
N ILE A 246 27.14 18.88 -23.19
CA ILE A 246 27.92 17.82 -23.82
C ILE A 246 28.36 18.30 -25.21
N SER A 247 29.66 18.48 -25.45
CA SER A 247 30.20 18.82 -26.77
C SER A 247 30.54 17.60 -27.62
N SER A 248 30.92 16.50 -26.98
CA SER A 248 31.29 15.23 -27.60
C SER A 248 30.91 14.06 -26.70
N VAL A 249 30.65 12.91 -27.32
CA VAL A 249 30.47 11.62 -26.66
C VAL A 249 31.54 10.67 -27.20
N MET A 250 32.31 10.07 -26.30
CA MET A 250 33.42 9.18 -26.56
C MET A 250 33.15 7.80 -25.95
N ASP A 251 33.79 6.77 -26.47
CA ASP A 251 33.91 5.44 -25.89
C ASP A 251 35.42 5.14 -25.79
N GLY A 252 36.03 5.55 -24.68
CA GLY A 252 37.47 5.69 -24.55
C GLY A 252 38.04 6.62 -25.62
N GLU A 253 38.98 6.12 -26.44
CA GLU A 253 39.60 6.92 -27.52
C GLU A 253 38.71 7.06 -28.78
N LYS A 254 37.54 6.42 -28.83
CA LYS A 254 36.69 6.40 -30.03
C LYS A 254 35.61 7.47 -29.97
N GLU A 255 35.65 8.41 -30.90
CA GLU A 255 34.58 9.41 -31.04
C GLU A 255 33.29 8.76 -31.54
N LEU A 256 32.24 8.82 -30.71
CA LEU A 256 30.91 8.32 -31.03
C LEU A 256 30.05 9.44 -31.61
N TRP A 257 30.08 10.62 -30.99
CA TRP A 257 29.32 11.79 -31.41
C TRP A 257 30.08 13.07 -31.12
N LYS A 258 29.95 14.07 -32.02
CA LYS A 258 30.46 15.43 -31.83
C LYS A 258 29.38 16.43 -32.27
N GLY A 259 29.12 17.42 -31.43
CA GLY A 259 28.27 18.55 -31.79
C GLY A 259 28.95 19.42 -32.84
N LEU A 260 28.18 19.87 -33.84
CA LEU A 260 28.60 20.94 -34.73
C LEU A 260 28.48 22.31 -34.04
N ASP A 261 28.80 23.41 -34.75
CA ASP A 261 28.75 24.75 -34.17
C ASP A 261 27.41 25.03 -33.46
N LYS A 262 27.51 25.38 -32.17
CA LYS A 262 26.40 25.60 -31.22
C LYS A 262 25.53 24.38 -30.90
N GLU A 263 25.81 23.20 -31.48
CA GLU A 263 25.15 21.97 -31.08
C GLU A 263 25.69 21.44 -29.75
N HIS A 264 24.81 21.00 -28.87
CA HIS A 264 25.22 20.37 -27.60
C HIS A 264 24.26 19.26 -27.18
N GLY A 265 24.79 18.19 -26.61
CA GLY A 265 24.01 17.11 -26.02
C GLY A 265 23.34 17.54 -24.71
N GLN A 266 22.08 17.15 -24.55
CA GLN A 266 21.30 17.35 -23.31
C GLN A 266 21.00 16.04 -22.60
N LYS A 267 20.98 14.91 -23.32
CA LYS A 267 20.73 13.59 -22.75
C LYS A 267 21.38 12.52 -23.60
N VAL A 268 22.09 11.58 -22.97
CA VAL A 268 22.70 10.43 -23.65
C VAL A 268 22.18 9.15 -23.01
N MET A 269 21.69 8.23 -23.83
CA MET A 269 21.18 6.92 -23.41
C MET A 269 22.09 5.83 -23.95
N ILE A 270 22.66 5.00 -23.08
CA ILE A 270 23.67 3.99 -23.42
C ILE A 270 23.11 2.62 -23.07
N TYR A 271 22.88 1.77 -24.07
CA TYR A 271 22.44 0.39 -23.92
C TYR A 271 23.64 -0.56 -23.98
N TYR A 272 23.71 -1.50 -23.05
CA TYR A 272 24.83 -2.41 -22.88
C TYR A 272 24.50 -3.84 -23.32
N ASP A 273 25.49 -4.53 -23.87
CA ASP A 273 25.53 -5.98 -24.04
C ASP A 273 26.53 -6.55 -23.03
N GLY A 274 26.03 -7.04 -21.89
CA GLY A 274 26.89 -7.32 -20.72
C GLY A 274 27.47 -6.04 -20.14
N GLU A 275 28.80 -5.97 -20.02
CA GLU A 275 29.52 -4.78 -19.54
C GLU A 275 29.92 -3.81 -20.68
N SER A 276 29.69 -4.18 -21.95
CA SER A 276 30.13 -3.39 -23.10
C SER A 276 29.00 -2.53 -23.68
N PRO A 277 29.22 -1.23 -23.97
CA PRO A 277 28.23 -0.40 -24.64
C PRO A 277 27.98 -0.93 -26.07
N ALA A 278 26.71 -1.11 -26.42
CA ALA A 278 26.30 -1.75 -27.68
C ALA A 278 25.45 -0.83 -28.58
N SER A 279 24.70 0.10 -27.99
CA SER A 279 23.90 1.10 -28.70
C SER A 279 23.81 2.39 -27.88
N VAL A 280 23.88 3.55 -28.53
CA VAL A 280 23.82 4.87 -27.89
C VAL A 280 22.86 5.79 -28.62
N ILE A 281 22.07 6.54 -27.85
CA ILE A 281 21.23 7.61 -28.36
C ILE A 281 21.69 8.93 -27.75
N VAL A 282 21.92 9.92 -28.60
CA VAL A 282 22.24 11.29 -28.19
C VAL A 282 21.06 12.19 -28.53
N ASN A 283 20.41 12.76 -27.52
CA ASN A 283 19.53 13.91 -27.69
C ASN A 283 20.36 15.18 -27.59
N PHE A 284 20.40 15.96 -28.67
CA PHE A 284 21.19 17.17 -28.76
C PHE A 284 20.34 18.32 -29.27
N VAL A 285 20.75 19.54 -28.92
CA VAL A 285 20.09 20.77 -29.34
C VAL A 285 20.89 21.43 -30.42
N LYS A 286 20.18 21.84 -31.48
CA LYS A 286 20.73 22.57 -32.62
C LYS A 286 20.69 24.08 -32.41
N ALA A 287 21.38 24.82 -33.27
CA ALA A 287 21.38 26.28 -33.25
C ALA A 287 19.98 26.91 -33.41
N ASP A 288 19.05 26.21 -34.07
CA ASP A 288 17.64 26.61 -34.23
C ASP A 288 16.74 26.20 -33.04
N GLY A 289 17.31 25.59 -32.00
CA GLY A 289 16.60 25.09 -30.83
C GLY A 289 15.95 23.72 -31.01
N ALA A 290 16.01 23.11 -32.19
CA ALA A 290 15.48 21.76 -32.42
C ALA A 290 16.27 20.74 -31.57
N LYS A 291 15.56 19.73 -31.04
CA LYS A 291 16.12 18.71 -30.14
C LYS A 291 16.10 17.29 -30.75
N PRO A 292 16.76 17.04 -31.88
CA PRO A 292 16.75 15.73 -32.51
C PRO A 292 17.47 14.66 -31.67
N TRP A 293 17.13 13.40 -31.98
CA TRP A 293 17.81 12.21 -31.47
C TRP A 293 18.72 11.65 -32.57
N ARG A 294 19.98 11.34 -32.24
CA ARG A 294 20.90 10.60 -33.11
C ARG A 294 21.19 9.24 -32.50
N TYR A 295 21.13 8.19 -33.32
CA TYR A 295 21.26 6.81 -32.89
C TYR A 295 22.58 6.23 -33.41
N HIS A 296 23.28 5.48 -32.57
CA HIS A 296 24.57 4.90 -32.87
C HIS A 296 24.59 3.44 -32.44
N ASN A 297 24.94 2.51 -33.34
CA ASN A 297 25.12 1.10 -33.01
C ASN A 297 26.59 0.72 -33.12
N LEU A 298 27.11 -0.03 -32.15
CA LEU A 298 28.44 -0.62 -32.21
C LEU A 298 28.41 -1.86 -33.10
N LYS A 299 29.20 -1.87 -34.16
CA LYS A 299 29.38 -3.04 -35.04
C LYS A 299 30.86 -3.16 -35.42
N GLU A 300 31.43 -4.35 -35.27
CA GLU A 300 32.84 -4.63 -35.61
C GLU A 300 33.80 -3.61 -34.98
N ASN A 301 33.58 -3.30 -33.69
CA ASN A 301 34.40 -2.39 -32.90
C ASN A 301 34.34 -0.90 -33.34
N LYS A 302 33.38 -0.51 -34.19
CA LYS A 302 33.17 0.86 -34.66
C LYS A 302 31.74 1.34 -34.40
N TRP A 303 31.61 2.59 -33.97
CA TRP A 303 30.31 3.26 -33.81
C TRP A 303 29.80 3.75 -35.16
N ASN A 304 28.57 3.35 -35.52
CA ASN A 304 27.95 3.73 -36.78
C ASN A 304 26.69 4.55 -36.49
N VAL A 305 26.54 5.71 -37.13
CA VAL A 305 25.27 6.44 -37.12
C VAL A 305 24.23 5.62 -37.87
N VAL A 306 23.10 5.33 -37.23
CA VAL A 306 22.03 4.50 -37.77
C VAL A 306 20.69 5.23 -37.73
N LYS A 307 19.70 4.72 -38.47
CA LYS A 307 18.32 5.20 -38.38
C LYS A 307 17.66 4.66 -37.11
N LYS A 308 16.54 5.28 -36.73
CA LYS A 308 15.75 4.88 -35.55
C LYS A 308 15.32 3.41 -35.64
N GLU A 309 14.93 2.96 -36.82
CA GLU A 309 14.46 1.59 -37.06
C GLU A 309 15.59 0.55 -36.88
N ASP A 310 16.82 0.90 -37.30
CA ASP A 310 17.99 0.03 -37.13
C ASP A 310 18.46 -0.04 -35.66
N HIS A 311 18.34 1.08 -34.93
CA HIS A 311 18.52 1.11 -33.49
C HIS A 311 17.48 0.24 -32.78
N GLU A 312 16.19 0.38 -33.13
CA GLU A 312 15.11 -0.43 -32.56
C GLU A 312 15.32 -1.92 -32.85
N LYS A 313 15.71 -2.28 -34.08
CA LYS A 313 16.05 -3.66 -34.43
C LYS A 313 17.22 -4.19 -33.57
N ARG A 314 18.27 -3.40 -33.40
CA ARG A 314 19.41 -3.77 -32.54
C ARG A 314 18.99 -3.93 -31.09
N LEU A 315 18.11 -3.07 -30.60
CA LEU A 315 17.57 -3.15 -29.25
C LEU A 315 16.73 -4.43 -29.06
N GLU A 316 15.92 -4.83 -30.05
CA GLU A 316 15.19 -6.10 -30.00
C GLU A 316 16.12 -7.32 -30.02
N GLU A 317 17.23 -7.27 -30.78
CA GLU A 317 18.28 -8.31 -30.73
C GLU A 317 18.91 -8.40 -29.32
N LEU A 318 19.22 -7.26 -28.70
CA LEU A 318 19.77 -7.20 -27.35
C LEU A 318 18.77 -7.72 -26.31
N LYS A 319 17.49 -7.37 -26.42
CA LYS A 319 16.42 -7.87 -25.53
C LYS A 319 16.25 -9.37 -25.67
N LYS A 320 16.24 -9.89 -26.90
CA LYS A 320 16.18 -11.34 -27.16
C LYS A 320 17.39 -12.04 -26.55
N LYS A 321 18.60 -11.52 -26.77
CA LYS A 321 19.83 -12.06 -26.19
C LYS A 321 19.82 -12.01 -24.65
N ALA A 322 19.31 -10.93 -24.06
CA ALA A 322 19.15 -10.78 -22.61
C ALA A 322 18.12 -11.78 -22.05
N SER A 323 17.01 -12.00 -22.76
CA SER A 323 16.00 -13.01 -22.39
C SER A 323 16.51 -14.45 -22.49
N GLU A 324 17.51 -14.69 -23.34
CA GLU A 324 18.13 -16.01 -23.57
C GLU A 324 19.32 -16.29 -22.64
N ASN A 325 19.96 -15.28 -22.01
CA ASN A 325 21.24 -15.47 -21.31
C ASN A 325 21.34 -15.07 -19.82
N VAL A 326 20.42 -14.34 -19.17
CA VAL A 326 20.56 -14.06 -17.72
C VAL A 326 19.20 -13.93 -17.01
N PRO A 327 19.06 -14.49 -15.78
CA PRO A 327 17.93 -14.25 -14.89
C PRO A 327 17.60 -12.76 -14.72
N SER A 328 16.35 -12.46 -14.38
CA SER A 328 15.88 -11.12 -14.02
C SER A 328 16.93 -10.36 -13.17
N PRO A 329 17.15 -9.04 -13.39
CA PRO A 329 18.01 -8.25 -12.52
C PRO A 329 17.64 -8.54 -11.06
N SER A 330 18.64 -8.84 -10.24
CA SER A 330 18.46 -9.41 -8.91
C SER A 330 17.40 -8.61 -8.13
N GLY A 331 16.24 -9.22 -7.90
CA GLY A 331 15.16 -8.62 -7.12
C GLY A 331 14.00 -7.99 -7.90
N VAL A 332 14.04 -7.90 -9.22
CA VAL A 332 12.86 -7.47 -10.01
C VAL A 332 12.04 -8.69 -10.44
N ILE A 333 10.73 -8.68 -10.18
CA ILE A 333 9.77 -9.64 -10.72
C ILE A 333 8.81 -8.92 -11.67
N ASP A 334 8.65 -9.46 -12.87
CA ASP A 334 7.57 -9.13 -13.79
C ASP A 334 6.46 -10.19 -13.72
N ILE A 335 5.27 -9.81 -13.26
CA ILE A 335 4.11 -10.70 -13.16
C ILE A 335 3.35 -10.87 -14.48
N SER A 336 3.66 -10.08 -15.51
CA SER A 336 3.14 -10.28 -16.88
C SER A 336 3.77 -11.49 -17.55
N ALA A 337 5.02 -11.78 -17.18
CA ALA A 337 5.82 -12.90 -17.65
C ALA A 337 6.01 -13.90 -16.51
N LEU A 338 4.91 -14.53 -16.06
CA LEU A 338 4.92 -15.50 -14.97
C LEU A 338 5.91 -16.64 -15.24
N ASP A 339 7.09 -16.52 -14.64
CA ASP A 339 8.17 -17.49 -14.77
C ASP A 339 7.80 -18.83 -14.11
N LYS A 340 8.05 -19.92 -14.84
CA LYS A 340 7.82 -21.29 -14.37
C LYS A 340 8.94 -21.66 -13.41
N GLY A 341 8.68 -21.54 -12.11
CA GLY A 341 9.59 -21.98 -11.04
C GLY A 341 9.72 -20.99 -9.89
N ARG A 342 9.47 -19.69 -10.13
CA ARG A 342 9.42 -18.68 -9.06
C ARG A 342 8.07 -18.59 -8.36
N PHE A 343 7.05 -19.18 -8.97
CA PHE A 343 5.70 -19.18 -8.45
C PHE A 343 5.20 -20.61 -8.22
N GLN A 344 4.67 -20.84 -7.02
CA GLN A 344 4.00 -22.06 -6.65
C GLN A 344 2.49 -21.88 -6.78
N PRO A 345 1.81 -22.57 -7.72
CA PRO A 345 0.36 -22.51 -7.86
C PRO A 345 -0.34 -23.32 -6.76
N TYR A 346 -1.47 -22.80 -6.29
CA TYR A 346 -2.36 -23.46 -5.34
C TYR A 346 -3.75 -22.80 -5.37
N GLU A 347 -4.69 -23.33 -4.59
CA GLU A 347 -6.02 -22.76 -4.45
C GLU A 347 -6.18 -22.19 -3.04
N TYR A 348 -6.44 -20.89 -2.93
CA TYR A 348 -6.67 -20.21 -1.66
C TYR A 348 -8.16 -20.02 -1.44
N ASP A 349 -8.80 -20.96 -0.70
CA ASP A 349 -10.22 -20.91 -0.36
C ASP A 349 -11.17 -20.71 -1.56
N GLY A 350 -10.95 -21.51 -2.62
CA GLY A 350 -11.71 -21.39 -3.87
C GLY A 350 -11.15 -20.39 -4.87
N VAL A 351 -10.05 -19.70 -4.56
CA VAL A 351 -9.42 -18.71 -5.45
C VAL A 351 -8.12 -19.28 -6.04
N PRO A 352 -8.03 -19.46 -7.37
CA PRO A 352 -6.76 -19.82 -8.02
C PRO A 352 -5.69 -18.78 -7.69
N THR A 353 -4.59 -19.22 -7.09
CA THR A 353 -3.57 -18.33 -6.53
C THR A 353 -2.17 -18.85 -6.86
N LYS A 354 -1.21 -17.94 -7.03
CA LYS A 354 0.21 -18.25 -7.20
C LYS A 354 1.00 -17.56 -6.09
N MET A 355 1.71 -18.33 -5.28
CA MET A 355 2.60 -17.82 -4.24
C MET A 355 3.98 -17.62 -4.85
N MET A 356 4.58 -16.46 -4.65
CA MET A 356 5.99 -16.26 -4.98
C MET A 356 6.86 -16.99 -3.96
N VAL A 357 7.78 -17.82 -4.45
CA VAL A 357 8.84 -18.39 -3.61
C VAL A 357 9.95 -17.35 -3.53
N ILE A 358 10.02 -16.66 -2.39
CA ILE A 358 11.05 -15.65 -2.13
C ILE A 358 12.32 -16.40 -1.72
N GLY A 359 13.32 -16.39 -2.60
CA GLY A 359 14.64 -16.98 -2.37
C GLY A 359 15.61 -16.00 -1.71
N ASP A 360 16.91 -16.31 -1.78
CA ASP A 360 17.97 -15.50 -1.15
C ASP A 360 18.12 -14.10 -1.76
N VAL A 361 17.67 -13.92 -3.00
CA VAL A 361 17.66 -12.63 -3.67
C VAL A 361 16.39 -11.87 -3.25
N PRO A 362 16.52 -10.77 -2.49
CA PRO A 362 15.36 -10.02 -2.03
C PRO A 362 14.60 -9.41 -3.21
N LEU A 363 13.28 -9.48 -3.17
CA LEU A 363 12.42 -8.75 -4.10
C LEU A 363 12.56 -7.25 -3.79
N THR A 364 13.10 -6.50 -4.76
CA THR A 364 13.26 -5.04 -4.71
C THR A 364 12.20 -4.33 -5.55
N LYS A 365 11.60 -5.01 -6.52
CA LYS A 365 10.59 -4.41 -7.39
C LYS A 365 9.62 -5.44 -7.96
N LEU A 366 8.33 -5.10 -7.97
CA LEU A 366 7.25 -5.85 -8.59
C LEU A 366 6.62 -5.02 -9.72
N VAL A 367 6.63 -5.56 -10.94
CA VAL A 367 6.05 -4.91 -12.12
C VAL A 367 5.07 -5.84 -12.85
N ASP A 368 4.14 -5.28 -13.61
CA ASP A 368 3.31 -5.95 -14.62
C ASP A 368 3.67 -5.35 -15.98
N GLY A 369 4.64 -5.95 -16.66
CA GLY A 369 5.25 -5.41 -17.88
C GLY A 369 5.97 -4.09 -17.60
N GLN A 370 5.38 -2.98 -18.05
CA GLN A 370 5.93 -1.63 -17.84
C GLN A 370 5.36 -0.92 -16.60
N GLU A 371 4.26 -1.44 -16.03
CA GLU A 371 3.59 -0.83 -14.89
C GLU A 371 4.24 -1.29 -13.59
N GLU A 372 4.76 -0.36 -12.80
CA GLU A 372 5.31 -0.64 -11.48
C GLU A 372 4.19 -0.73 -10.44
N LEU A 373 4.11 -1.85 -9.73
CA LEU A 373 3.16 -2.03 -8.62
C LEU A 373 3.82 -1.62 -7.30
N TRP A 374 5.05 -2.09 -7.08
CA TRP A 374 5.76 -1.89 -5.81
C TRP A 374 7.27 -1.84 -6.02
N SER A 375 7.95 -1.03 -5.23
CA SER A 375 9.41 -0.99 -5.10
C SER A 375 9.80 -0.88 -3.62
N SER A 376 10.88 -1.56 -3.23
CA SER A 376 11.42 -1.52 -1.87
C SER A 376 12.04 -0.16 -1.56
N SER A 377 11.79 0.39 -0.37
CA SER A 377 12.68 1.39 0.24
C SER A 377 13.98 0.75 0.77
N GLU A 378 14.98 1.56 1.11
CA GLU A 378 16.33 1.10 1.54
C GLU A 378 16.32 0.03 2.65
N ASP A 379 15.27 -0.01 3.46
CA ASP A 379 15.10 -0.88 4.63
C ASP A 379 13.89 -1.82 4.55
N GLU A 380 13.11 -1.77 3.45
CA GLU A 380 11.90 -2.57 3.29
C GLU A 380 12.18 -3.82 2.46
N LYS A 381 11.78 -4.98 2.97
CA LYS A 381 11.95 -6.29 2.33
C LYS A 381 10.59 -6.93 2.15
N CYS A 382 10.27 -7.40 0.95
CA CYS A 382 9.11 -8.26 0.76
C CYS A 382 9.40 -9.66 1.32
N THR A 383 8.51 -10.16 2.18
CA THR A 383 8.64 -11.45 2.85
C THR A 383 7.58 -12.45 2.44
N TYR A 384 6.54 -12.00 1.76
CA TYR A 384 5.49 -12.83 1.21
C TYR A 384 4.79 -12.12 0.05
N CYS A 385 4.53 -12.83 -1.05
CA CYS A 385 3.76 -12.28 -2.16
C CYS A 385 2.84 -13.34 -2.77
N THR A 386 1.58 -12.99 -2.99
CA THR A 386 0.60 -13.83 -3.69
C THR A 386 -0.10 -13.08 -4.81
N LEU A 387 -0.30 -13.79 -5.91
CA LEU A 387 -1.07 -13.35 -7.07
C LEU A 387 -2.36 -14.16 -7.10
N HIS A 388 -3.51 -13.51 -6.88
CA HIS A 388 -4.81 -14.13 -7.06
C HIS A 388 -5.27 -13.93 -8.50
N MET A 389 -5.73 -15.03 -9.09
CA MET A 389 -5.90 -15.15 -10.52
C MET A 389 -7.38 -15.16 -10.89
N ARG A 390 -7.70 -14.60 -12.05
CA ARG A 390 -8.98 -14.79 -12.75
C ARG A 390 -8.65 -15.04 -14.22
N ASP A 391 -9.21 -16.10 -14.80
CA ASP A 391 -8.97 -16.49 -16.19
C ASP A 391 -7.47 -16.53 -16.54
N GLU A 392 -6.67 -17.18 -15.68
CA GLU A 392 -5.20 -17.30 -15.77
C GLU A 392 -4.40 -15.99 -15.68
N LYS A 393 -5.04 -14.85 -15.40
CA LYS A 393 -4.38 -13.54 -15.24
C LYS A 393 -4.39 -13.06 -13.79
N PRO A 394 -3.29 -12.44 -13.29
CA PRO A 394 -3.30 -11.80 -11.98
C PRO A 394 -4.31 -10.66 -11.94
N VAL A 395 -5.14 -10.62 -10.90
CA VAL A 395 -6.14 -9.55 -10.70
C VAL A 395 -6.09 -8.92 -9.31
N LEU A 396 -5.51 -9.61 -8.33
CA LEU A 396 -5.30 -9.07 -6.98
C LEU A 396 -3.93 -9.55 -6.49
N VAL A 397 -3.09 -8.60 -6.11
CA VAL A 397 -1.75 -8.87 -5.58
C VAL A 397 -1.74 -8.49 -4.11
N TYR A 398 -1.23 -9.39 -3.28
CA TYR A 398 -0.94 -9.13 -1.88
C TYR A 398 0.58 -9.26 -1.67
N LEU A 399 1.20 -8.24 -1.09
CA LEU A 399 2.60 -8.28 -0.65
C LEU A 399 2.65 -8.00 0.84
N GLU A 400 3.34 -8.85 1.59
CA GLU A 400 3.77 -8.56 2.95
C GLU A 400 5.19 -8.03 2.91
N THR A 401 5.45 -6.97 3.67
CA THR A 401 6.75 -6.31 3.75
C THR A 401 7.18 -6.13 5.21
N GLU A 402 8.47 -6.29 5.45
CA GLU A 402 9.12 -6.00 6.73
C GLU A 402 10.07 -4.81 6.53
N GLY A 403 9.97 -3.79 7.38
CA GLY A 403 10.80 -2.59 7.30
C GLY A 403 10.39 -1.53 8.34
N SER A 404 11.14 -0.44 8.44
CA SER A 404 10.84 0.66 9.38
C SER A 404 9.70 1.56 8.93
N SER A 405 9.13 1.30 7.74
CA SER A 405 7.97 2.00 7.17
C SER A 405 6.70 1.79 8.00
N GLY A 406 6.61 0.71 8.77
CA GLY A 406 5.44 0.36 9.59
C GLY A 406 4.20 -0.04 8.78
N LYS A 407 4.31 -0.18 7.45
CA LYS A 407 3.28 -0.78 6.59
C LYS A 407 3.59 -2.27 6.44
N PRO A 408 2.83 -3.17 7.09
CA PRO A 408 3.14 -4.60 7.05
C PRO A 408 2.77 -5.25 5.72
N TYR A 409 1.96 -4.61 4.88
CA TYR A 409 1.55 -5.14 3.59
C TYR A 409 1.13 -4.04 2.61
N SER A 410 1.15 -4.38 1.32
CA SER A 410 0.59 -3.62 0.21
C SER A 410 -0.33 -4.52 -0.62
N ILE A 411 -1.47 -4.00 -1.06
CA ILE A 411 -2.45 -4.75 -1.86
C ILE A 411 -2.79 -3.96 -3.11
N PHE A 412 -2.75 -4.60 -4.26
CA PHE A 412 -3.05 -3.99 -5.55
C PHE A 412 -4.17 -4.78 -6.24
N LEU A 413 -5.21 -4.08 -6.68
CA LEU A 413 -6.33 -4.63 -7.44
C LEU A 413 -6.22 -4.18 -8.90
N ARG A 414 -6.40 -5.10 -9.84
CA ARG A 414 -6.51 -4.81 -11.26
C ARG A 414 -7.88 -4.22 -11.54
N ASP A 415 -7.92 -2.98 -12.01
CA ASP A 415 -9.14 -2.28 -12.40
C ASP A 415 -9.05 -1.91 -13.89
N GLY A 416 -9.59 -2.78 -14.75
CA GLY A 416 -9.43 -2.67 -16.19
C GLY A 416 -7.98 -2.89 -16.63
N ALA A 417 -7.34 -1.83 -17.14
CA ALA A 417 -5.98 -1.88 -17.68
C ALA A 417 -4.89 -1.42 -16.70
N THR A 418 -5.25 -0.96 -15.50
CA THR A 418 -4.30 -0.43 -14.50
C THR A 418 -4.43 -1.13 -13.15
N TRP A 419 -3.37 -1.02 -12.34
CA TRP A 419 -3.37 -1.44 -10.94
C TRP A 419 -3.71 -0.27 -10.01
N LYS A 420 -4.51 -0.53 -8.99
CA LYS A 420 -4.85 0.44 -7.94
C LYS A 420 -4.54 -0.13 -6.56
N PRO A 421 -3.90 0.64 -5.66
CA PRO A 421 -3.76 0.22 -4.28
C PRO A 421 -5.14 0.14 -3.63
N THR A 422 -5.33 -0.85 -2.76
CA THR A 422 -6.58 -1.04 -2.01
C THR A 422 -6.30 -1.51 -0.60
N ASN A 423 -7.23 -1.27 0.32
CA ASN A 423 -7.18 -1.83 1.68
C ASN A 423 -8.22 -2.96 1.86
N SER A 424 -8.96 -3.29 0.81
CA SER A 424 -10.15 -4.16 0.85
C SER A 424 -9.87 -5.61 0.46
N TYR A 425 -8.73 -6.16 0.90
CA TYR A 425 -8.27 -7.50 0.47
C TYR A 425 -9.33 -8.59 0.59
N SER A 426 -9.98 -8.72 1.74
CA SER A 426 -10.99 -9.77 1.98
C SER A 426 -12.20 -9.65 1.05
N MET A 427 -12.67 -8.43 0.80
CA MET A 427 -13.80 -8.17 -0.10
C MET A 427 -13.44 -8.48 -1.55
N GLU A 428 -12.25 -8.08 -2.00
CA GLU A 428 -11.80 -8.34 -3.37
C GLU A 428 -11.52 -9.82 -3.61
N LEU A 429 -10.87 -10.50 -2.65
CA LEU A 429 -10.62 -11.93 -2.71
C LEU A 429 -11.94 -12.73 -2.78
N LYS A 430 -12.98 -12.32 -2.04
CA LYS A 430 -14.30 -12.96 -2.06
C LYS A 430 -14.95 -12.94 -3.44
N LYS A 431 -14.74 -11.89 -4.24
CA LYS A 431 -15.25 -11.76 -5.62
C LYS A 431 -14.52 -12.68 -6.61
N LEU A 432 -13.43 -13.33 -6.20
CA LEU A 432 -12.64 -14.25 -7.02
C LEU A 432 -12.94 -15.72 -6.73
N LYS A 433 -13.73 -16.01 -5.67
CA LYS A 433 -14.03 -17.37 -5.26
C LYS A 433 -14.82 -18.10 -6.34
N ILE A 434 -14.34 -19.30 -6.70
CA ILE A 434 -15.03 -20.23 -7.57
C ILE A 434 -15.75 -21.25 -6.70
N THR A 435 -17.08 -21.26 -6.75
CA THR A 435 -17.89 -22.19 -5.96
C THR A 435 -18.03 -23.53 -6.68
N PRO A 436 -17.56 -24.65 -6.11
CA PRO A 436 -17.74 -25.97 -6.71
C PRO A 436 -19.22 -26.40 -6.66
N ARG A 437 -19.64 -27.26 -7.59
CA ARG A 437 -21.03 -27.78 -7.65
C ARG A 437 -21.39 -28.67 -6.46
N SER A 438 -20.39 -29.34 -5.89
CA SER A 438 -20.53 -30.22 -4.73
C SER A 438 -19.21 -30.28 -3.98
N THR A 439 -19.27 -30.58 -2.69
CA THR A 439 -18.08 -30.67 -1.84
C THR A 439 -18.05 -32.01 -1.11
N THR A 440 -16.84 -32.51 -0.83
CA THR A 440 -16.60 -33.75 -0.09
C THR A 440 -15.73 -33.43 1.12
N ASN A 441 -16.14 -33.89 2.30
CA ASN A 441 -15.36 -33.72 3.52
C ASN A 441 -14.22 -34.74 3.59
N PHE A 442 -13.07 -34.35 4.13
CA PHE A 442 -11.95 -35.25 4.39
C PHE A 442 -11.13 -34.83 5.61
N THR A 443 -10.26 -35.73 6.09
CA THR A 443 -9.24 -35.44 7.09
C THR A 443 -7.92 -35.13 6.39
N LEU A 444 -7.36 -33.96 6.67
CA LEU A 444 -6.04 -33.55 6.19
C LEU A 444 -4.96 -34.09 7.13
N ASP A 445 -4.13 -35.02 6.67
CA ASP A 445 -2.99 -35.53 7.44
C ASP A 445 -1.71 -34.74 7.14
N ILE A 446 -1.23 -33.97 8.12
CA ILE A 446 -0.04 -33.11 8.05
C ILE A 446 1.30 -33.89 8.13
N SER A 447 1.26 -35.22 8.12
CA SER A 447 2.45 -36.04 7.85
C SER A 447 2.71 -36.19 6.34
N THR A 448 1.72 -35.90 5.49
CA THR A 448 1.84 -35.96 4.03
C THR A 448 2.79 -34.89 3.52
N ARG A 449 3.66 -35.24 2.57
CA ARG A 449 4.68 -34.34 1.98
C ARG A 449 4.50 -34.06 0.49
N GLN A 450 3.48 -34.65 -0.13
CA GLN A 450 3.23 -34.56 -1.56
C GLN A 450 1.77 -34.20 -1.80
N ASP A 451 1.49 -33.67 -2.99
CA ASP A 451 0.14 -33.44 -3.46
C ASP A 451 -0.71 -34.71 -3.35
N THR A 452 -2.00 -34.49 -3.07
CA THR A 452 -3.05 -35.50 -3.16
C THR A 452 -4.16 -34.99 -4.07
N ASP A 453 -5.10 -35.87 -4.42
CA ASP A 453 -6.30 -35.49 -5.16
C ASP A 453 -7.15 -34.43 -4.42
N GLN A 454 -7.00 -34.35 -3.10
CA GLN A 454 -7.82 -33.50 -2.23
C GLN A 454 -7.10 -32.21 -1.78
N CYS A 455 -5.77 -32.16 -1.87
CA CYS A 455 -4.96 -31.10 -1.28
C CYS A 455 -3.65 -30.90 -2.04
N THR A 456 -3.30 -29.64 -2.30
CA THR A 456 -1.98 -29.22 -2.77
C THR A 456 -1.05 -29.07 -1.57
N VAL A 457 0.14 -29.67 -1.64
CA VAL A 457 1.15 -29.70 -0.58
C VAL A 457 2.51 -29.34 -1.16
N PHE A 458 3.15 -28.32 -0.58
CA PHE A 458 4.50 -27.93 -0.96
C PHE A 458 5.24 -27.31 0.22
N GLU A 459 6.57 -27.26 0.09
CA GLU A 459 7.45 -26.59 1.05
C GLU A 459 8.03 -25.32 0.41
N ALA A 460 7.96 -24.21 1.13
CA ALA A 460 8.57 -22.95 0.74
C ALA A 460 8.96 -22.14 2.00
N PRO A 461 9.97 -21.27 1.92
CA PRO A 461 10.23 -20.31 2.99
C PRO A 461 9.02 -19.39 3.20
N PHE A 462 8.55 -19.27 4.44
CA PHE A 462 7.53 -18.31 4.85
C PHE A 462 8.09 -17.50 6.00
N TYR A 463 8.21 -16.20 5.82
CA TYR A 463 9.00 -15.35 6.72
C TYR A 463 10.41 -15.88 6.97
N THR A 464 11.09 -16.36 5.92
CA THR A 464 12.42 -17.02 6.00
C THR A 464 12.46 -18.33 6.82
N VAL A 465 11.33 -18.81 7.34
CA VAL A 465 11.24 -20.10 8.04
C VAL A 465 10.79 -21.18 7.06
N PRO A 466 11.50 -22.32 6.97
CA PRO A 466 11.03 -23.48 6.20
C PRO A 466 9.61 -23.86 6.63
N THR A 467 8.68 -23.82 5.68
CA THR A 467 7.25 -24.00 5.97
C THR A 467 6.65 -24.96 4.97
N ARG A 468 5.90 -25.94 5.46
CA ARG A 468 5.08 -26.81 4.64
C ARG A 468 3.64 -26.31 4.63
N PHE A 469 3.12 -26.08 3.45
CA PHE A 469 1.77 -25.60 3.22
C PHE A 469 0.85 -26.73 2.76
N TYR A 470 -0.40 -26.63 3.17
CA TYR A 470 -1.49 -27.49 2.73
C TYR A 470 -2.68 -26.63 2.35
N PHE A 471 -3.11 -26.76 1.10
CA PHE A 471 -4.25 -26.04 0.55
C PHE A 471 -5.25 -27.05 -0.02
N PRO A 472 -6.37 -27.31 0.68
CA PRO A 472 -7.45 -28.13 0.13
C PRO A 472 -7.89 -27.62 -1.24
N ARG A 473 -8.06 -28.54 -2.20
CA ARG A 473 -8.48 -28.23 -3.57
C ARG A 473 -9.98 -27.99 -3.64
N SER A 474 -10.43 -27.31 -4.70
CA SER A 474 -11.86 -27.06 -4.92
C SER A 474 -12.67 -28.35 -4.87
N GLY A 475 -13.82 -28.28 -4.19
CA GLY A 475 -14.68 -29.45 -4.00
C GLY A 475 -14.27 -30.35 -2.82
N PHE A 476 -13.19 -30.04 -2.09
CA PHE A 476 -12.78 -30.78 -0.90
C PHE A 476 -12.73 -29.88 0.33
N HIS A 477 -13.40 -30.32 1.40
CA HIS A 477 -13.47 -29.60 2.68
C HIS A 477 -12.69 -30.35 3.75
N ALA A 478 -11.55 -29.79 4.18
CA ALA A 478 -10.78 -30.35 5.28
C ALA A 478 -11.48 -30.03 6.62
N THR A 479 -12.36 -30.92 7.08
CA THR A 479 -13.13 -30.73 8.33
C THR A 479 -12.38 -31.21 9.58
N ASP A 480 -11.25 -31.87 9.38
CA ASP A 480 -10.36 -32.39 10.43
C ASP A 480 -8.92 -32.29 9.95
N VAL A 481 -8.02 -31.89 10.84
CA VAL A 481 -6.57 -31.81 10.59
C VAL A 481 -5.89 -32.73 11.60
N ALA A 482 -5.12 -33.68 11.11
CA ALA A 482 -4.50 -34.73 11.91
C ALA A 482 -3.00 -34.84 11.65
N HIS A 483 -2.24 -35.34 12.62
CA HIS A 483 -0.84 -35.74 12.45
C HIS A 483 -0.70 -37.22 12.78
N GLU A 484 -0.25 -38.02 11.81
CA GLU A 484 -0.14 -39.47 11.93
C GLU A 484 -1.48 -40.10 12.36
N ARG A 485 -2.57 -39.71 11.69
CA ARG A 485 -3.96 -40.13 11.96
C ARG A 485 -4.53 -39.73 13.33
N LYS A 486 -3.83 -38.93 14.13
CA LYS A 486 -4.36 -38.37 15.38
C LYS A 486 -4.86 -36.95 15.13
N SER A 487 -6.15 -36.71 15.35
CA SER A 487 -6.76 -35.40 15.18
C SER A 487 -6.10 -34.35 16.10
N ILE A 488 -5.74 -33.21 15.51
CA ILE A 488 -5.20 -32.02 16.18
C ILE A 488 -6.31 -30.98 16.32
N TRP A 489 -7.05 -30.79 15.23
CA TRP A 489 -8.13 -29.84 15.11
C TRP A 489 -9.29 -30.48 14.35
N LYS A 490 -10.50 -30.24 14.82
CA LYS A 490 -11.73 -30.69 14.19
C LYS A 490 -12.72 -29.54 14.14
N GLY A 491 -13.18 -29.20 12.95
CA GLY A 491 -14.08 -28.07 12.73
C GLY A 491 -15.45 -28.29 13.38
N GLY A 492 -15.97 -27.27 14.06
CA GLY A 492 -17.34 -27.22 14.55
C GLY A 492 -18.25 -26.51 13.54
N ASN A 493 -19.58 -26.65 13.64
CA ASN A 493 -20.53 -25.83 12.86
C ASN A 493 -20.29 -25.76 11.33
N GLY A 494 -19.78 -26.84 10.73
CA GLY A 494 -19.46 -26.87 9.30
C GLY A 494 -18.16 -26.15 8.91
N GLU A 495 -17.31 -25.83 9.90
CA GLU A 495 -15.97 -25.31 9.69
C GLU A 495 -15.10 -26.26 8.88
N ARG A 496 -14.31 -25.65 8.00
CA ARG A 496 -13.33 -26.32 7.16
C ARG A 496 -12.05 -25.50 7.13
N ALA A 497 -10.92 -26.18 7.30
CA ALA A 497 -9.63 -25.59 7.03
C ALA A 497 -9.50 -25.34 5.53
N PHE A 498 -8.98 -24.16 5.15
CA PHE A 498 -8.71 -23.81 3.75
C PHE A 498 -7.23 -23.45 3.51
N SER A 499 -6.46 -23.26 4.59
CA SER A 499 -5.02 -23.07 4.55
C SER A 499 -4.43 -23.58 5.86
N VAL A 500 -3.45 -24.47 5.76
CA VAL A 500 -2.71 -24.98 6.92
C VAL A 500 -1.22 -24.80 6.64
N SER A 501 -0.50 -24.21 7.60
CA SER A 501 0.95 -24.02 7.51
C SER A 501 1.66 -24.64 8.71
N LEU A 502 2.52 -25.60 8.43
CA LEU A 502 3.36 -26.30 9.41
C LEU A 502 4.79 -25.75 9.31
N HIS A 503 5.33 -25.31 10.44
CA HIS A 503 6.69 -24.81 10.57
C HIS A 503 7.52 -25.87 11.32
N PRO A 504 8.11 -26.86 10.61
CA PRO A 504 8.94 -27.87 11.24
C PRO A 504 10.23 -27.23 11.79
N ALA A 505 10.50 -27.49 13.07
CA ALA A 505 11.73 -27.08 13.74
C ALA A 505 12.06 -28.07 14.87
N GLU A 506 13.34 -28.15 15.25
CA GLU A 506 13.78 -29.06 16.33
C GLU A 506 13.03 -28.79 17.63
N ASN A 507 12.90 -27.51 18.01
CA ASN A 507 12.10 -27.10 19.15
C ASN A 507 11.72 -25.59 19.09
N PRO A 508 10.45 -25.20 19.03
CA PRO A 508 9.26 -26.04 18.84
C PRO A 508 8.80 -26.09 17.37
N THR A 509 8.22 -27.22 16.96
CA THR A 509 7.40 -27.28 15.73
C THR A 509 6.04 -26.64 16.00
N VAL A 510 5.58 -25.77 15.09
CA VAL A 510 4.28 -25.07 15.24
C VAL A 510 3.41 -25.18 14.00
N LEU A 511 2.10 -25.11 14.20
CA LEU A 511 1.07 -25.28 13.17
C LEU A 511 0.07 -24.12 13.25
N ARG A 512 -0.29 -23.56 12.10
CA ARG A 512 -1.39 -22.61 11.94
C ARG A 512 -2.45 -23.18 11.01
N ILE A 513 -3.71 -23.03 11.39
CA ILE A 513 -4.88 -23.44 10.61
C ILE A 513 -5.76 -22.21 10.41
N PHE A 514 -6.04 -21.87 9.16
CA PHE A 514 -7.10 -20.94 8.80
C PHE A 514 -8.33 -21.71 8.37
N ALA A 515 -9.46 -21.39 8.99
CA ALA A 515 -10.73 -22.05 8.73
C ALA A 515 -11.84 -21.04 8.46
N ARG A 516 -12.88 -21.52 7.79
CA ARG A 516 -14.16 -20.80 7.71
C ARG A 516 -15.33 -21.73 7.98
N ASP A 517 -16.35 -21.18 8.62
CA ASP A 517 -17.63 -21.86 8.83
C ASP A 517 -18.54 -21.82 7.59
N ILE A 518 -19.77 -22.29 7.75
CA ILE A 518 -20.80 -22.25 6.70
C ILE A 518 -21.25 -20.82 6.36
N ASN A 519 -21.07 -19.88 7.28
CA ASN A 519 -21.41 -18.46 7.12
C ASN A 519 -20.23 -17.62 6.61
N ASP A 520 -19.13 -18.26 6.19
CA ASP A 520 -17.90 -17.62 5.70
C ASP A 520 -17.15 -16.82 6.79
N VAL A 521 -17.47 -17.05 8.07
CA VAL A 521 -16.78 -16.46 9.23
C VAL A 521 -15.38 -17.05 9.30
N PHE A 522 -14.38 -16.19 9.34
CA PHE A 522 -12.97 -16.56 9.39
C PHE A 522 -12.51 -16.78 10.83
N GLU A 523 -11.84 -17.91 11.06
CA GLU A 523 -11.17 -18.22 12.32
C GLU A 523 -9.75 -18.72 12.07
N SER A 524 -8.89 -18.53 13.07
CA SER A 524 -7.50 -18.99 13.04
C SER A 524 -7.14 -19.75 14.30
N TYR A 525 -6.48 -20.90 14.13
CA TYR A 525 -6.04 -21.76 15.23
C TYR A 525 -4.54 -21.97 15.16
N TYR A 526 -3.91 -22.03 16.32
CA TYR A 526 -2.46 -22.15 16.45
C TYR A 526 -2.15 -23.26 17.42
N TYR A 527 -1.19 -24.11 17.05
CA TYR A 527 -0.76 -25.24 17.86
C TYR A 527 0.76 -25.31 17.92
N GLN A 528 1.26 -25.80 19.06
CA GLN A 528 2.66 -26.12 19.28
C GLN A 528 2.79 -27.62 19.56
N LEU A 529 3.78 -28.27 18.96
CA LEU A 529 4.15 -29.64 19.27
C LEU A 529 5.12 -29.65 20.46
N ASN A 530 4.65 -30.16 21.60
CA ASN A 530 5.42 -30.34 22.82
C ASN A 530 5.62 -31.84 23.06
N GLY A 531 6.83 -32.33 22.78
CA GLY A 531 7.11 -33.78 22.75
C GLY A 531 6.27 -34.46 21.66
N ASN A 532 5.30 -35.29 22.06
CA ASN A 532 4.43 -36.03 21.14
C ASN A 532 2.98 -35.52 21.15
N LYS A 533 2.73 -34.33 21.70
CA LYS A 533 1.38 -33.79 21.87
C LYS A 533 1.27 -32.39 21.28
N TRP A 534 0.21 -32.18 20.51
CA TRP A 534 -0.18 -30.86 20.02
C TRP A 534 -1.00 -30.12 21.07
N GLU A 535 -0.62 -28.88 21.35
CA GLU A 535 -1.28 -28.04 22.35
C GLU A 535 -1.65 -26.70 21.71
N SER A 536 -2.87 -26.24 21.94
CA SER A 536 -3.34 -24.95 21.44
C SER A 536 -2.57 -23.81 22.12
N VAL A 537 -2.17 -22.83 21.33
CA VAL A 537 -1.48 -21.62 21.79
C VAL A 537 -2.20 -20.37 21.29
N LYS A 538 -1.98 -19.25 21.97
CA LYS A 538 -2.52 -17.96 21.50
C LYS A 538 -1.75 -17.47 20.27
N GLY A 539 -2.41 -16.68 19.44
CA GLY A 539 -1.78 -16.09 18.25
C GLY A 539 -0.53 -15.25 18.58
N ASP A 540 -0.52 -14.51 19.69
CA ASP A 540 0.66 -13.77 20.15
C ASP A 540 1.86 -14.68 20.46
N ASP A 541 1.60 -15.81 21.14
CA ASP A 541 2.63 -16.78 21.48
C ASP A 541 3.17 -17.47 20.22
N PHE A 542 2.28 -17.87 19.30
CA PHE A 542 2.66 -18.41 18.00
C PHE A 542 3.56 -17.44 17.22
N ARG A 543 3.19 -16.15 17.15
CA ARG A 543 3.99 -15.12 16.49
C ARG A 543 5.38 -14.97 17.12
N ARG A 544 5.45 -14.95 18.46
CA ARG A 544 6.74 -14.89 19.17
C ARG A 544 7.62 -16.10 18.83
N ILE A 545 7.03 -17.30 18.76
CA ILE A 545 7.76 -18.52 18.39
C ILE A 545 8.30 -18.40 16.96
N ILE A 546 7.47 -18.03 15.99
CA ILE A 546 7.90 -17.85 14.59
C ILE A 546 9.04 -16.84 14.49
N ASN A 547 8.93 -15.69 15.18
CA ASN A 547 9.99 -14.68 15.17
C ASN A 547 11.32 -15.20 15.73
N ASN A 548 11.30 -16.05 16.75
CA ASN A 548 12.51 -16.70 17.26
C ASN A 548 13.10 -17.68 16.23
N LEU A 549 12.25 -18.41 15.49
CA LEU A 549 12.70 -19.31 14.42
C LEU A 549 13.35 -18.57 13.25
N LYS A 550 13.04 -17.30 13.01
CA LYS A 550 13.72 -16.47 11.99
C LYS A 550 15.15 -16.09 12.37
N SER A 551 15.49 -16.11 13.66
CA SER A 551 16.74 -15.55 14.21
C SER A 551 17.89 -16.55 14.30
N HIS A 552 17.68 -17.77 13.82
CA HIS A 552 18.64 -18.88 13.73
C HIS A 552 18.83 -19.26 12.27
#